data_AF-A0A3D4HV02-F1
#
_entry.id   AF-A0A3D4HV02-F1
#
_cell.length_a   1.000
_cell.length_b   1.000
_cell.length_c   1.000
_cell.angle_alpha   90.00
_cell.angle_beta   90.00
_cell.angle_gamma   90.00
#
_symmetry.space_group_name_H-M   'P 1'
#
loop_
_entity.id
_entity.type
_entity.pdbx_description
1 polymer ?
#
loop_
_entity_poly.entity_id
_entity_poly.type
_entity_poly.pdbx_seq_one_letter_code
_entity_poly.pdbx_strand_id
1 'polypeptide(L)'
;MFAKLGRYLLFITKRERIISTIWIVSMVGVGVLFTMMYPSLFNTKAEMLSMAETMNAPAMKAMFGPVYGMDALTPAIMMAQQCLLWFMLALAVMNIFLVNRHTR
;
A
#
# COMPACT_ATOMS: atom_id res chain seq x y z
N MET A 1 41.03 -3.71 -10.31
CA MET A 1 40.28 -2.56 -9.75
C MET A 1 38.88 -2.93 -9.21
N PHE A 2 38.20 -3.96 -9.71
CA PHE A 2 36.81 -4.31 -9.33
C PHE A 2 36.62 -5.14 -8.04
N ALA A 3 37.66 -5.81 -7.53
CA ALA A 3 37.56 -6.71 -6.38
C ALA A 3 37.10 -6.03 -5.07
N LYS A 4 37.34 -4.73 -4.93
CA LYS A 4 36.88 -3.96 -3.75
C LYS A 4 35.42 -3.50 -3.86
N LEU A 5 34.89 -3.35 -5.07
CA LEU A 5 33.56 -2.81 -5.36
C LEU A 5 32.46 -3.72 -4.79
N GLY A 6 32.62 -5.05 -4.93
CA GLY A 6 31.69 -6.02 -4.36
C GLY A 6 31.63 -6.00 -2.83
N ARG A 7 32.75 -5.71 -2.15
CA ARG A 7 32.81 -5.61 -0.69
C ARG A 7 32.10 -4.35 -0.18
N TYR A 8 32.21 -3.23 -0.90
CA TYR A 8 31.46 -2.00 -0.60
C TYR A 8 29.96 -2.16 -0.85
N LEU A 9 29.57 -2.79 -1.96
CA LEU A 9 28.15 -3.07 -2.26
C LEU A 9 27.50 -3.95 -1.19
N LEU A 10 28.17 -5.02 -0.76
CA LEU A 10 27.70 -5.90 0.31
C LEU A 10 27.59 -5.18 1.66
N PHE A 11 28.52 -4.27 1.97
CA PHE A 11 28.48 -3.49 3.20
C PHE A 11 27.29 -2.52 3.22
N ILE A 12 27.06 -1.81 2.11
CA ILE A 12 25.91 -0.90 1.95
C ILE A 12 24.60 -1.67 2.04
N THR A 13 24.46 -2.81 1.35
CA THR A 13 23.22 -3.61 1.43
C THR A 13 22.99 -4.17 2.83
N LYS A 14 24.01 -4.62 3.56
CA LYS A 14 23.84 -5.11 4.94
C LYS A 14 23.38 -4.02 5.90
N ARG A 15 23.89 -2.79 5.74
CA ARG A 15 23.51 -1.64 6.58
C ARG A 15 22.08 -1.16 6.29
N GLU A 16 21.65 -1.23 5.04
CA GLU A 16 20.35 -0.70 4.61
C GLU A 16 19.21 -1.73 4.66
N ARG A 17 19.51 -3.03 4.64
CA ARG A 17 18.48 -4.08 4.67
C ARG A 17 17.58 -4.02 5.90
N ILE A 18 18.05 -3.59 7.07
CA ILE A 18 17.24 -3.61 8.30
C ILE A 18 16.03 -2.69 8.18
N ILE A 19 16.24 -1.39 7.87
CA ILE A 19 15.14 -0.41 7.81
C ILE A 19 14.20 -0.72 6.63
N SER A 20 14.75 -1.07 5.46
CA SER A 20 13.94 -1.46 4.31
C SER A 20 13.08 -2.70 4.61
N THR A 21 13.64 -3.71 5.29
CA THR A 21 12.90 -4.92 5.68
C THR A 21 11.79 -4.59 6.69
N ILE A 22 12.06 -3.75 7.69
CA ILE A 22 11.05 -3.32 8.67
C ILE A 22 9.87 -2.64 7.97
N TRP A 23 10.13 -1.76 7.01
CA TRP A 23 9.07 -1.10 6.24
C TRP A 23 8.26 -2.08 5.39
N ILE A 24 8.93 -3.00 4.69
CA ILE A 24 8.26 -4.03 3.88
C ILE A 24 7.38 -4.90 4.78
N VAL A 25 7.92 -5.39 5.90
CA VAL A 25 7.18 -6.23 6.86
C VAL A 25 5.99 -5.47 7.45
N SER A 26 6.17 -4.20 7.80
CA SER A 26 5.08 -3.35 8.31
C SER A 26 3.98 -3.15 7.27
N MET A 27 4.31 -2.83 6.02
CA MET A 27 3.32 -2.65 4.95
C MET A 27 2.58 -3.95 4.64
N VAL A 28 3.29 -5.07 4.56
CA VAL A 28 2.67 -6.39 4.38
C VAL A 28 1.75 -6.72 5.56
N GLY A 29 2.21 -6.48 6.80
CA GLY A 29 1.42 -6.70 8.00
C GLY A 29 0.12 -5.89 8.00
N VAL A 30 0.18 -4.60 7.66
CA VAL A 30 -1.01 -3.74 7.53
C VAL A 30 -1.95 -4.26 6.45
N GLY A 31 -1.44 -4.70 5.29
CA GLY A 31 -2.26 -5.28 4.22
C GLY A 31 -2.99 -6.55 4.65
N VAL A 32 -2.30 -7.44 5.38
CA VAL A 32 -2.90 -8.67 5.92
C VAL A 32 -3.98 -8.35 6.96
N LEU A 33 -3.74 -7.39 7.85
CA LEU A 33 -4.72 -6.94 8.85
C LEU A 33 -6.01 -6.44 8.17
N PHE A 34 -5.89 -5.59 7.15
CA PHE A 34 -7.05 -5.11 6.39
C PHE A 34 -7.76 -6.26 5.67
N THR A 35 -7.02 -7.20 5.08
CA THR A 35 -7.60 -8.36 4.39
C THR A 35 -8.46 -9.21 5.33
N MET A 36 -8.05 -9.36 6.59
CA MET A 36 -8.84 -10.07 7.60
C MET A 36 -10.05 -9.26 8.08
N MET A 37 -9.94 -7.93 8.14
CA MET A 37 -10.97 -7.05 8.66
C MET A 37 -12.09 -6.75 7.65
N TYR A 38 -11.77 -6.51 6.38
CA TYR A 38 -12.75 -6.09 5.36
C TYR A 38 -13.94 -7.05 5.14
N PRO A 39 -13.75 -8.39 5.12
CA PRO A 39 -14.86 -9.33 5.03
C PRO A 39 -15.87 -9.19 6.17
N SER A 40 -15.42 -8.81 7.37
CA SER A 40 -16.29 -8.60 8.53
C SER A 40 -17.07 -7.29 8.47
N LEU A 41 -16.56 -6.29 7.75
CA LEU A 41 -17.18 -4.96 7.60
C LEU A 41 -18.23 -4.93 6.48
N PHE A 42 -18.02 -5.71 5.43
CA PHE A 42 -18.91 -5.75 4.27
C PHE A 42 -19.47 -7.16 4.08
N ASN A 43 -20.32 -7.59 5.02
CA ASN A 43 -20.96 -8.91 4.96
C ASN A 43 -22.11 -8.94 3.95
N THR A 44 -22.74 -7.79 3.66
CA THR A 44 -23.97 -7.73 2.86
C THR A 44 -23.74 -7.04 1.51
N LYS A 45 -24.28 -7.61 0.42
CA LYS A 45 -24.25 -6.99 -0.92
C LYS A 45 -24.88 -5.59 -0.96
N ALA A 46 -25.83 -5.30 -0.06
CA ALA A 46 -26.47 -4.00 0.03
C ALA A 46 -25.52 -2.88 0.52
N GLU A 47 -24.67 -3.17 1.52
CA GLU A 47 -23.66 -2.22 2.05
C GLU A 47 -22.56 -1.95 1.02
N MET A 48 -22.23 -3.00 0.28
CA MET A 48 -21.36 -2.96 -0.89
C MET A 48 -21.92 -2.04 -1.98
N LEU A 49 -23.21 -2.15 -2.31
CA LEU A 49 -23.82 -1.31 -3.34
C LEU A 49 -23.93 0.17 -2.91
N SER A 50 -24.29 0.45 -1.65
CA SER A 50 -24.36 1.82 -1.14
C SER A 50 -22.98 2.50 -1.10
N MET A 51 -21.93 1.75 -0.79
CA MET A 51 -20.56 2.25 -0.85
C MET A 51 -20.12 2.51 -2.30
N ALA A 52 -20.49 1.64 -3.24
CA ALA A 52 -20.20 1.85 -4.67
C ALA A 52 -20.91 3.08 -5.25
N GLU A 53 -22.12 3.36 -4.79
CA GLU A 53 -22.85 4.60 -5.14
C GLU A 53 -22.12 5.84 -4.58
N THR A 54 -21.64 5.76 -3.34
CA THR A 54 -20.85 6.83 -2.71
C THR A 54 -19.52 7.06 -3.45
N MET A 55 -18.83 5.98 -3.83
CA MET A 55 -17.58 6.05 -4.59
C MET A 55 -17.78 6.58 -6.02
N ASN A 56 -19.00 6.53 -6.55
CA ASN A 56 -19.33 7.12 -7.85
C ASN A 56 -19.43 8.63 -7.84
N ALA A 57 -19.49 9.26 -6.65
CA ALA A 57 -19.51 10.71 -6.52
C ALA A 57 -18.29 11.35 -7.21
N PRO A 58 -18.45 12.51 -7.86
CA PRO A 58 -17.38 13.15 -8.62
C PRO A 58 -16.16 13.49 -7.75
N ALA A 59 -16.36 13.84 -6.48
CA ALA A 59 -15.27 14.05 -5.52
C ALA A 59 -14.46 12.77 -5.25
N MET A 60 -15.14 11.63 -5.09
CA MET A 60 -14.48 10.34 -4.84
C MET A 60 -13.72 9.85 -6.07
N LYS A 61 -14.27 10.05 -7.28
CA LYS A 61 -13.54 9.78 -8.53
C LYS A 61 -12.30 10.65 -8.71
N ALA A 62 -12.35 11.92 -8.28
CA ALA A 62 -11.19 12.79 -8.33
C ALA A 62 -10.09 12.34 -7.34
N MET A 63 -10.48 11.85 -6.15
CA MET A 63 -9.52 11.41 -5.12
C MET A 63 -8.94 10.02 -5.39
N PHE A 64 -9.78 9.04 -5.71
CA PHE A 64 -9.40 7.62 -5.80
C PHE A 64 -9.32 7.08 -7.23
N GLY A 65 -9.69 7.90 -8.23
CA GLY A 65 -9.79 7.48 -9.61
C GLY A 65 -11.10 6.73 -9.94
N PRO A 66 -11.24 6.23 -11.18
CA PRO A 66 -12.39 5.44 -11.58
C PRO A 66 -12.46 4.13 -10.78
N VAL A 67 -13.69 3.73 -10.41
CA VAL A 67 -13.92 2.46 -9.71
C VAL A 67 -13.80 1.30 -10.69
N TYR A 68 -12.89 0.37 -10.42
CA TYR A 68 -12.69 -0.82 -11.24
C TYR A 68 -13.41 -2.03 -10.61
N GLY A 69 -13.99 -2.90 -11.43
CA GLY A 69 -14.61 -4.14 -10.96
C GLY A 69 -16.02 -3.99 -10.35
N MET A 70 -16.78 -2.99 -10.80
CA MET A 70 -18.18 -2.76 -10.40
C MET A 70 -19.10 -3.95 -10.73
N ASP A 71 -18.75 -4.76 -11.74
CA ASP A 71 -19.54 -5.91 -12.19
C ASP A 71 -19.44 -7.14 -11.25
N ALA A 72 -18.37 -7.22 -10.45
CA ALA A 72 -18.10 -8.31 -9.53
C ALA A 72 -17.65 -7.75 -8.17
N LEU A 73 -18.53 -6.98 -7.52
CA LEU A 73 -18.21 -6.34 -6.24
C LEU A 73 -17.85 -7.38 -5.18
N THR A 74 -16.57 -7.38 -4.81
CA THR A 74 -16.03 -8.24 -3.76
C THR A 74 -15.35 -7.37 -2.70
N PRO A 75 -15.29 -7.83 -1.43
CA PRO A 75 -14.58 -7.11 -0.36
C PRO A 75 -13.13 -6.80 -0.74
N ALA A 76 -12.49 -7.68 -1.51
CA ALA A 76 -11.13 -7.52 -1.98
C ALA A 76 -10.95 -6.32 -2.93
N ILE A 77 -11.89 -6.12 -3.86
CA ILE A 77 -11.85 -4.98 -4.80
C ILE A 77 -12.07 -3.67 -4.05
N MET A 78 -13.02 -3.66 -3.10
CA MET A 78 -13.28 -2.47 -2.28
C MET A 78 -12.09 -2.09 -1.41
N MET A 79 -11.48 -3.10 -0.77
CA MET A 79 -10.25 -2.92 0.00
C MET A 79 -9.15 -2.37 -0.89
N ALA A 80 -8.89 -2.99 -2.04
CA ALA A 80 -7.85 -2.55 -2.95
C ALA A 80 -8.03 -1.08 -3.30
N GLN A 81 -9.24 -0.67 -3.67
CA GLN A 81 -9.45 0.70 -4.10
C GLN A 81 -9.39 1.73 -2.97
N GLN A 82 -9.98 1.44 -1.81
CA GLN A 82 -9.99 2.38 -0.67
C GLN A 82 -8.61 2.47 -0.03
N CYS A 83 -7.91 1.34 0.10
CA CYS A 83 -6.61 1.30 0.74
C CYS A 83 -5.48 1.80 -0.18
N LEU A 84 -5.55 1.63 -1.50
CA LEU A 84 -4.44 1.94 -2.42
C LEU A 84 -3.87 3.35 -2.22
N LEU A 85 -4.72 4.37 -2.08
CA LEU A 85 -4.27 5.75 -1.86
C LEU A 85 -3.52 5.91 -0.53
N TRP A 86 -4.02 5.28 0.54
CA TRP A 86 -3.35 5.30 1.85
C TRP A 86 -2.01 4.56 1.84
N PHE A 87 -1.92 3.43 1.13
CA PHE A 87 -0.66 2.71 0.95
C PHE A 87 0.33 3.51 0.12
N MET A 88 -0.11 4.17 -0.95
CA MET A 88 0.76 5.08 -1.73
C MET A 88 1.31 6.21 -0.86
N LEU A 89 0.47 6.81 0.00
CA LEU A 89 0.89 7.86 0.92
C LEU A 89 1.92 7.34 1.92
N ALA A 90 1.67 6.19 2.54
CA ALA A 90 2.62 5.57 3.46
C ALA A 90 3.97 5.25 2.78
N LEU A 91 3.93 4.73 1.55
CA LEU A 91 5.13 4.47 0.75
C LEU A 91 5.87 5.76 0.37
N ALA A 92 5.17 6.85 0.09
CA ALA A 92 5.78 8.15 -0.17
C ALA A 92 6.54 8.68 1.05
N VAL A 93 5.94 8.59 2.25
CA VAL A 93 6.60 8.98 3.51
C VAL A 93 7.83 8.10 3.79
N MET A 94 7.69 6.79 3.62
CA MET A 94 8.82 5.85 3.71
C MET A 94 9.95 6.26 2.76
N ASN A 95 9.61 6.59 1.51
CA ASN A 95 10.60 6.99 0.50
C ASN A 95 11.39 8.21 0.97
N ILE A 96 10.71 9.24 1.49
CA ILE A 96 11.37 10.45 2.03
C ILE A 96 12.34 10.09 3.16
N PHE A 97 11.94 9.22 4.11
CA PHE A 97 12.82 8.81 5.20
C PHE A 97 14.03 7.99 4.74
N LEU A 98 13.84 7.11 3.75
CA LEU A 98 14.94 6.36 3.16
C LEU A 98 15.92 7.30 2.46
N VAL A 99 15.43 8.21 1.61
CA VAL A 99 16.27 9.20 0.92
C VAL A 99 17.06 10.05 1.91
N ASN A 100 16.42 10.60 2.94
CA ASN A 100 17.09 11.40 3.99
C ASN A 100 18.15 10.61 4.76
N ARG A 101 17.96 9.30 4.96
CA ARG A 101 18.96 8.45 5.59
C ARG A 101 20.16 8.19 4.68
N HIS A 102 19.94 8.11 3.37
CA HIS A 102 21.00 7.87 2.38
C HIS A 102 21.81 9.13 2.02
N THR A 103 21.25 10.32 2.24
CA THR A 103 21.91 11.60 1.94
C THR A 103 22.71 12.20 3.10
N ARG A 104 22.67 11.59 4.29
CA ARG A 104 23.50 11.95 5.46
C ARG A 104 24.64 10.95 5.66
#